data_AF-A0A662FRZ4-F1
#
_entry.id   AF-A0A662FRZ4-F1
#
_cell.length_a   1.000
_cell.length_b   1.000
_cell.length_c   1.000
_cell.angle_alpha   90.00
_cell.angle_beta   90.00
_cell.angle_gamma   90.00
#
_symmetry.space_group_name_H-M   'P 1'
#
loop_
_entity.id
_entity.type
_entity.pdbx_description
1 polymer ?
#
loop_
_entity_poly.entity_id
_entity_poly.type
_entity_poly.pdbx_seq_one_letter_code
_entity_poly.pdbx_strand_id
1 'polypeptide(L)' 'MEILKRELKDYEEFQNQKWKKVKKTPFTVLISCLLSLRTKDEVTIDASIRLLSRYDTPEKLAGADVKEIE' A
#
# COMPACT_ATOMS: atom_id res chain seq x y z
N MET A 1 -26.42 -12.52 5.84
CA MET A 1 -25.85 -11.15 5.80
C MET A 1 -25.05 -10.81 7.06
N GLU A 2 -25.44 -11.26 8.25
CA GLU A 2 -24.69 -11.04 9.52
C GLU A 2 -23.20 -11.46 9.44
N ILE A 3 -22.92 -12.67 8.95
CA ILE A 3 -21.55 -13.19 8.83
C ILE A 3 -20.72 -12.31 7.88
N LEU A 4 -21.26 -12.01 6.69
CA LEU A 4 -20.57 -11.15 5.71
C LEU A 4 -20.23 -9.77 6.28
N LYS A 5 -21.13 -9.14 7.04
CA LYS A 5 -20.89 -7.83 7.66
C LYS A 5 -19.76 -7.88 8.69
N ARG A 6 -19.65 -8.99 9.44
CA ARG A 6 -18.58 -9.20 10.44
C ARG A 6 -17.23 -9.38 9.75
N GLU A 7 -17.16 -10.29 8.79
CA GLU A 7 -15.93 -10.55 8.02
C GLU A 7 -15.43 -9.29 7.30
N LEU A 8 -16.35 -8.49 6.73
CA LEU A 8 -16.00 -7.24 6.06
C LEU A 8 -15.38 -6.23 7.05
N LYS A 9 -15.94 -6.13 8.26
CA LYS A 9 -15.42 -5.25 9.31
C LYS A 9 -14.02 -5.68 9.74
N ASP A 10 -13.83 -6.98 9.98
CA ASP A 10 -12.53 -7.53 10.40
C ASP A 10 -11.47 -7.32 9.29
N TYR A 11 -11.87 -7.46 8.02
CA TYR A 11 -11.02 -7.17 6.87
C TYR A 11 -10.65 -5.68 6.75
N GLU A 12 -11.62 -4.77 6.87
CA GLU A 12 -11.37 -3.33 6.84
C GLU A 12 -10.45 -2.88 7.97
N GLU A 13 -10.63 -3.43 9.17
CA GLU A 13 -9.80 -3.12 10.34
C GLU A 13 -8.36 -3.62 10.15
N PHE A 14 -8.19 -4.83 9.61
CA PHE A 14 -6.89 -5.38 9.26
C PHE A 14 -6.15 -4.53 8.20
N GLN A 15 -6.85 -4.14 7.13
CA GLN A 15 -6.29 -3.26 6.10
C GLN A 15 -5.88 -1.90 6.67
N ASN A 16 -6.75 -1.26 7.45
CA ASN A 16 -6.46 0.04 8.05
C ASN A 16 -5.25 0.00 9.00
N GLN A 17 -5.06 -1.09 9.73
CA GLN A 17 -3.86 -1.27 10.56
C GLN A 17 -2.58 -1.31 9.72
N LYS A 18 -2.56 -2.07 8.62
CA LYS A 18 -1.40 -2.15 7.73
C LYS A 18 -1.05 -0.78 7.13
N TRP A 19 -2.06 -0.03 6.68
CA TRP A 19 -1.86 1.26 6.00
C TRP A 19 -1.65 2.46 6.94
N LYS A 20 -1.70 2.28 8.27
CA LYS A 20 -1.58 3.36 9.26
C LYS A 20 -0.28 4.19 9.13
N LYS A 21 0.78 3.59 8.59
CA LYS A 21 2.11 4.22 8.45
C LYS A 21 2.27 5.05 7.17
N VAL A 22 1.38 4.89 6.19
CA VAL A 22 1.47 5.57 4.89
C VAL A 22 0.39 6.63 4.80
N LYS A 23 0.79 7.88 4.59
CA LYS A 23 -0.16 8.97 4.39
C LYS A 23 -0.89 8.79 3.06
N LYS A 24 -2.22 8.77 3.08
CA LYS A 24 -3.03 8.69 1.85
C LYS A 24 -2.98 10.01 1.08
N THR A 25 -2.14 10.06 0.05
CA THR A 25 -2.01 11.15 -0.92
C THR A 25 -2.29 10.64 -2.34
N PRO A 26 -2.63 11.50 -3.32
CA PRO A 26 -2.82 11.06 -4.70
C PRO A 26 -1.65 10.26 -5.27
N PHE A 27 -0.41 10.63 -4.92
CA PHE A 27 0.79 9.91 -5.32
C PHE A 27 0.84 8.50 -4.71
N THR A 28 0.68 8.38 -3.38
CA THR A 28 0.72 7.06 -2.71
C THR A 28 -0.39 6.13 -3.22
N VAL A 29 -1.56 6.66 -3.56
CA VAL A 29 -2.67 5.89 -4.16
C VAL A 29 -2.29 5.42 -5.57
N LEU A 30 -1.73 6.29 -6.40
CA LEU A 30 -1.28 5.94 -7.75
C LEU A 30 -0.23 4.82 -7.71
N ILE A 31 0.81 4.96 -6.88
CA ILE A 31 1.86 3.94 -6.77
C ILE A 31 1.30 2.62 -6.26
N SER A 32 0.41 2.65 -5.26
CA SER A 32 -0.24 1.43 -4.76
C SER A 32 -1.09 0.73 -5.85
N CYS A 33 -1.78 1.52 -6.67
CA CYS A 33 -2.52 1.02 -7.83
C CYS A 33 -1.59 0.35 -8.84
N LEU A 34 -0.48 1.00 -9.21
CA LEU A 34 0.51 0.45 -10.14
C LEU A 34 1.09 -0.89 -9.66
N LEU A 35 1.38 -1.02 -8.36
CA LEU A 35 1.89 -2.26 -7.77
C LEU A 35 0.84 -3.39 -7.77
N SER A 36 -0.45 -3.05 -7.68
CA SER A 36 -1.57 -4.01 -7.72
C SER A 36 -1.78 -4.65 -9.09
N LEU A 37 -1.36 -3.99 -10.18
CA LEU A 37 -1.67 -4.41 -11.56
C LEU A 37 -1.15 -5.79 -11.97
N ARG A 38 -0.24 -6.42 -11.21
CA ARG A 38 0.42 -7.68 -11.58
C ARG A 38 0.55 -8.69 -10.43
N THR A 39 0.07 -8.38 -9.23
CA THR A 39 0.33 -9.20 -8.02
C THR A 39 -0.93 -9.34 -7.15
N LYS A 40 -0.97 -10.41 -6.33
CA LYS A 40 -2.08 -10.64 -5.38
C LYS A 40 -2.03 -9.59 -4.26
N ASP A 41 -3.20 -9.15 -3.81
CA ASP A 41 -3.37 -8.02 -2.89
C ASP A 41 -2.48 -8.07 -1.64
N GLU A 42 -2.28 -9.24 -1.02
CA GLU A 42 -1.49 -9.36 0.20
C GLU A 42 -0.02 -8.96 0.02
N VAL A 43 0.61 -9.39 -1.08
CA VAL A 43 2.01 -9.06 -1.39
C VAL A 43 2.12 -7.60 -1.83
N THR A 44 1.12 -7.11 -2.57
CA THR A 44 1.03 -5.70 -3.00
C THR A 44 1.05 -4.75 -1.81
N ILE A 45 0.28 -5.04 -0.77
CA ILE A 45 0.15 -4.17 0.40
C ILE A 45 1.50 -4.05 1.12
N ASP A 46 2.15 -5.18 1.39
CA ASP A 46 3.42 -5.18 2.13
C ASP A 46 4.55 -4.53 1.33
N ALA A 47 4.58 -4.74 0.00
CA ALA A 47 5.50 -4.05 -0.90
C ALA A 47 5.24 -2.53 -0.94
N SER A 48 3.98 -2.13 -1.06
CA SER A 48 3.57 -0.73 -1.09
C SER A 48 3.93 -0.02 0.21
N ILE A 49 3.67 -0.64 1.37
CA ILE A 49 4.02 -0.08 2.68
C ILE A 49 5.53 0.07 2.81
N ARG A 50 6.32 -0.95 2.45
CA ARG A 50 7.80 -0.86 2.49
C ARG A 50 8.32 0.30 1.64
N LEU A 51 7.85 0.41 0.40
CA LEU A 51 8.28 1.44 -0.53
C LEU A 51 7.86 2.84 -0.03
N LEU A 52 6.56 3.01 0.22
CA LEU A 52 5.98 4.31 0.57
C LEU A 52 6.30 4.75 2.00
N SER A 53 6.80 3.87 2.88
CA SER A 53 7.35 4.30 4.17
C SER A 53 8.68 5.07 4.02
N ARG A 54 9.38 4.90 2.88
CA ARG A 54 10.66 5.59 2.58
C ARG A 54 10.49 6.64 1.48
N TYR A 55 9.67 6.37 0.48
CA TYR A 55 9.52 7.18 -0.74
C TYR A 55 8.05 7.59 -0.97
N ASP A 56 7.48 8.34 -0.01
CA ASP A 56 6.06 8.79 -0.01
C ASP A 56 5.76 10.00 -0.92
N THR A 57 6.76 10.55 -1.61
CA THR A 57 6.59 11.66 -2.56
C THR A 57 7.26 11.38 -3.90
N PRO A 58 6.81 12.02 -4.99
CA PRO A 58 7.41 11.86 -6.31
C PRO A 58 8.92 12.13 -6.31
N GLU A 59 9.37 13.17 -5.61
CA GLU A 59 10.77 13.61 -5.59
C GLU A 59 11.66 12.60 -4.86
N LYS A 60 11.17 12.04 -3.75
CA LYS A 60 11.90 10.99 -3.02
C LYS A 60 12.04 9.73 -3.85
N LEU A 61 10.97 9.29 -4.52
CA LEU A 61 10.99 8.08 -5.34
C LEU A 61 11.85 8.27 -6.59
N ALA A 62 11.78 9.43 -7.24
CA ALA A 62 12.59 9.74 -8.41
C ALA A 62 14.10 9.86 -8.09
N GLY A 63 14.45 10.24 -6.86
CA GLY A 63 15.83 10.33 -6.38
C GLY A 63 16.37 9.03 -5.77
N ALA A 64 15.57 7.96 -5.71
CA ALA A 64 15.99 6.70 -5.13
C ALA A 64 16.99 5.96 -6.02
N ASP A 65 17.94 5.25 -5.40
CA ASP A 65 18.77 4.30 -6.14
C ASP A 65 17.87 3.14 -6.60
N VAL A 66 17.95 2.82 -7.89
CA VAL A 66 17.19 1.73 -8.52
C VAL A 66 17.43 0.41 -7.77
N LYS A 67 18.65 0.17 -7.29
CA LYS A 67 19.00 -1.04 -6.52
C LYS A 67 18.31 -1.14 -5.16
N GLU A 68 17.80 -0.04 -4.62
CA GLU A 68 17.02 -0.06 -3.38
C GLU A 68 15.53 -0.42 -3.61
N ILE A 69 15.05 -0.38 -4.85
CA ILE A 69 13.64 -0.56 -5.23
C ILE A 69 13.40 -1.89 -5.96
N GLU A 70 14.36 -2.38 -6.75
CA GLU A 70 14.32 -3.70 -7.41
C GLU A 70 14.35 -4.88 -6.42
#